data_AF-A0A1G0E1I8-F1
#
_entry.id   AF-A0A1G0E1I8-F1
#
_cell.length_a   1.000
_cell.length_b   1.000
_cell.length_c   1.000
_cell.angle_alpha   90.00
_cell.angle_beta   90.00
_cell.angle_gamma   90.00
#
_symmetry.space_group_name_H-M   'P 1'
#
loop_
_entity.id
_entity.type
_entity.pdbx_description
1 polymer ?
#
loop_
_entity_poly.entity_id
_entity_poly.type
_entity_poly.pdbx_seq_one_letter_code
_entity_poly.pdbx_strand_id
1 'polypeptide(L)'
;MGEIPFYILALKEELQARIKRNPRYSLRAFAMALNIDASYLSRCFSFKQVMSLEIAEGVIKKLQMNSSQRELFLHSIAAQQTCTSLHKHDKHLTACEK
;
A
#
# COMPACT_ATOMS: atom_id res chain seq x y z
N MET A 1 6.83 -17.78 -2.03
CA MET A 1 5.70 -16.84 -2.15
C MET A 1 6.06 -15.68 -1.26
N GLY A 2 6.47 -14.54 -1.85
CA GLY A 2 6.82 -13.36 -1.06
C GLY A 2 5.64 -12.94 -0.16
N GLU A 3 5.97 -12.55 1.07
CA GLU A 3 5.00 -12.08 2.04
C GLU A 3 4.37 -10.76 1.54
N ILE A 4 3.03 -10.69 1.52
CA ILE A 4 2.33 -9.46 1.09
C ILE A 4 2.45 -8.43 2.22
N PRO A 5 3.01 -7.22 1.96
CA PRO A 5 3.11 -6.19 2.98
C PRO A 5 1.75 -5.79 3.52
N PHE A 6 1.70 -5.56 4.83
CA PHE A 6 0.48 -5.20 5.54
C PHE A 6 -0.26 -4.00 4.90
N TYR A 7 0.43 -2.94 4.47
CA TYR A 7 -0.25 -1.79 3.83
C TYR A 7 -1.01 -2.17 2.55
N ILE A 8 -0.52 -3.15 1.77
CA ILE A 8 -1.22 -3.64 0.57
C ILE A 8 -2.44 -4.47 0.95
N LEU A 9 -2.31 -5.31 1.97
CA LEU A 9 -3.43 -6.09 2.50
C LEU A 9 -4.54 -5.16 3.00
N ALA A 10 -4.21 -4.19 3.86
CA ALA A 10 -5.16 -3.22 4.40
C ALA A 10 -5.91 -2.45 3.29
N LEU A 11 -5.20 -2.01 2.25
CA LEU A 11 -5.82 -1.32 1.11
C LEU A 11 -6.72 -2.23 0.28
N LYS A 12 -6.33 -3.50 0.07
CA LYS A 12 -7.15 -4.47 -0.66
C LYS A 12 -8.40 -4.83 0.14
N GLU A 13 -8.29 -5.03 1.44
CA GLU A 13 -9.43 -5.32 2.32
C GLU A 13 -10.43 -4.18 2.33
N GLU A 14 -9.98 -2.94 2.47
CA GLU A 14 -10.85 -1.76 2.43
C GLU A 14 -11.53 -1.61 1.06
N LEU A 15 -10.80 -1.81 -0.04
CA LEU A 15 -11.40 -1.83 -1.39
C LEU A 15 -12.49 -2.89 -1.50
N GLN A 16 -12.22 -4.11 -1.05
CA GLN A 16 -13.18 -5.21 -1.07
C GLN A 16 -14.40 -4.92 -0.19
N ALA A 17 -14.21 -4.32 0.99
CA ALA A 17 -15.31 -3.91 1.85
C ALA A 17 -16.22 -2.89 1.15
N ARG A 18 -15.66 -1.93 0.41
CA ARG A 18 -16.44 -0.97 -0.38
C ARG A 18 -17.14 -1.61 -1.58
N ILE A 19 -16.49 -2.53 -2.28
CA ILE A 19 -17.10 -3.31 -3.37
C ILE A 19 -18.28 -4.14 -2.86
N LYS A 20 -18.14 -4.79 -1.68
CA LYS A 20 -19.24 -5.54 -1.06
C LYS A 20 -20.46 -4.66 -0.77
N ARG A 21 -20.27 -3.41 -0.36
CA ARG A 21 -21.35 -2.45 -0.12
C ARG A 21 -21.93 -1.87 -1.42
N ASN A 22 -21.07 -1.64 -2.42
CA ASN A 22 -21.46 -1.14 -3.73
C ASN A 22 -20.70 -1.91 -4.81
N PRO A 23 -21.33 -2.91 -5.47
CA PRO A 23 -20.66 -3.73 -6.48
C PRO A 23 -20.11 -2.97 -7.70
N ARG A 24 -20.59 -1.74 -7.94
CA ARG A 24 -20.08 -0.85 -8.99
C ARG A 24 -18.85 -0.04 -8.55
N TYR A 25 -18.49 -0.10 -7.27
CA TYR A 25 -17.28 0.54 -6.76
C TYR A 25 -16.05 -0.09 -7.42
N SER A 26 -15.17 0.75 -7.96
CA SER A 26 -14.04 0.29 -8.75
C SER A 26 -12.72 0.72 -8.11
N LEU A 27 -11.61 0.15 -8.58
CA LEU A 27 -10.27 0.59 -8.20
C LEU A 27 -10.08 2.10 -8.46
N ARG A 28 -10.65 2.62 -9.55
CA ARG A 28 -10.57 4.05 -9.89
C ARG A 28 -11.35 4.91 -8.89
N ALA A 29 -12.55 4.48 -8.51
CA ALA A 29 -13.34 5.17 -7.47
C ALA A 29 -12.62 5.16 -6.11
N PHE A 30 -11.95 4.05 -5.78
CA PHE A 30 -11.16 3.94 -4.55
C PHE A 30 -9.93 4.85 -4.57
N ALA A 31 -9.18 4.86 -5.66
CA ALA A 31 -8.05 5.76 -5.85
C ALA A 31 -8.46 7.23 -5.72
N MET A 32 -9.60 7.62 -6.32
CA MET A 32 -10.17 8.96 -6.15
C MET A 32 -10.52 9.26 -4.69
N ALA A 33 -11.13 8.33 -3.97
CA ALA A 33 -11.46 8.52 -2.55
C ALA A 33 -10.21 8.69 -1.67
N LEU A 34 -9.11 8.05 -2.04
CA LEU A 34 -7.80 8.18 -1.40
C LEU A 34 -6.99 9.40 -1.88
N ASN A 35 -7.48 10.13 -2.89
CA ASN A 35 -6.77 11.22 -3.56
C ASN A 35 -5.42 10.80 -4.16
N ILE A 36 -5.40 9.64 -4.83
CA ILE A 36 -4.22 9.10 -5.53
C ILE A 36 -4.57 8.71 -6.97
N ASP A 37 -3.58 8.69 -7.85
CA ASP A 37 -3.77 8.20 -9.21
C ASP A 37 -4.08 6.69 -9.22
N ALA A 38 -5.02 6.28 -10.07
CA ALA A 38 -5.43 4.88 -10.17
C ALA A 38 -4.31 3.98 -10.72
N SER A 39 -3.47 4.50 -11.62
CA SER A 39 -2.33 3.76 -12.15
C SER A 39 -1.25 3.59 -11.09
N TYR A 40 -1.01 4.62 -10.27
CA TYR A 40 -0.15 4.55 -9.10
C TYR A 40 -0.62 3.47 -8.11
N LEU A 41 -1.92 3.47 -7.74
CA LEU A 41 -2.47 2.46 -6.84
C LEU A 41 -2.36 1.04 -7.42
N SER A 42 -2.61 0.87 -8.72
CA SER A 42 -2.43 -0.40 -9.43
C SER A 42 -0.97 -0.89 -9.39
N ARG A 43 0.01 0.01 -9.59
CA ARG A 43 1.43 -0.33 -9.44
C ARG A 43 1.81 -0.71 -8.01
N CYS A 44 1.19 -0.07 -7.02
CA CYS A 44 1.35 -0.48 -5.62
C CYS A 44 0.81 -1.90 -5.37
N PHE A 45 -0.40 -2.21 -5.85
CA PHE A 45 -1.02 -3.53 -5.69
C PHE A 45 -0.30 -4.67 -6.41
N SER A 46 0.50 -4.33 -7.42
CA SER A 46 1.35 -5.26 -8.17
C SER A 46 2.82 -5.24 -7.74
N PHE A 47 3.14 -4.59 -6.60
CA PHE A 47 4.49 -4.48 -6.04
C PHE A 47 5.53 -3.82 -6.97
N LYS A 48 5.08 -3.17 -8.05
CA LYS A 48 5.96 -2.44 -8.99
C LYS A 48 6.36 -1.07 -8.46
N GLN A 49 5.66 -0.57 -7.45
CA GLN A 49 5.93 0.71 -6.82
C GLN A 49 5.62 0.64 -5.33
N VAL A 50 6.58 1.08 -4.50
CA VAL A 50 6.35 1.24 -3.06
C VAL A 50 5.74 2.62 -2.80
N MET A 51 4.77 2.68 -1.88
CA MET A 51 4.12 3.93 -1.51
C MET A 51 5.10 4.87 -0.79
N SER A 52 5.05 6.18 -1.06
CA SER A 52 5.84 7.15 -0.28
C SER A 52 5.17 7.41 1.08
N LEU A 53 5.94 7.80 2.09
CA LEU A 53 5.37 8.10 3.41
C LEU A 53 4.42 9.31 3.37
N GLU A 54 4.71 10.30 2.52
CA GLU A 54 3.81 11.45 2.29
C GLU A 54 2.43 11.02 1.77
N ILE A 55 2.39 10.16 0.75
CA ILE A 55 1.13 9.62 0.22
C ILE A 55 0.44 8.75 1.28
N ALA A 56 1.22 7.95 2.02
CA ALA A 56 0.69 7.10 3.08
C ALA A 56 -0.04 7.90 4.16
N GLU A 57 0.50 9.03 4.60
CA GLU A 57 -0.18 9.92 5.57
C GLU A 57 -1.51 10.44 5.03
N GLY A 58 -1.58 10.79 3.74
CA GLY A 58 -2.83 11.16 3.08
C GLY A 58 -3.86 10.03 3.12
N VAL A 59 -3.42 8.81 2.78
CA VAL A 59 -4.25 7.60 2.81
C VAL A 59 -4.76 7.29 4.21
N ILE A 60 -3.89 7.33 5.22
CA ILE A 60 -4.23 7.11 6.64
C ILE A 60 -5.35 8.05 7.10
N LYS A 61 -5.24 9.33 6.74
CA LYS A 61 -6.27 10.33 7.06
C LYS A 61 -7.59 10.04 6.34
N LYS A 62 -7.55 9.65 5.06
CA LYS A 62 -8.75 9.33 4.25
C LYS A 62 -9.46 8.06 4.73
N LEU A 63 -8.70 7.09 5.25
CA LEU A 63 -9.23 5.85 5.81
C LEU A 63 -9.55 5.95 7.30
N GLN A 64 -9.30 7.11 7.92
CA GLN A 64 -9.57 7.36 9.33
C GLN A 64 -8.97 6.28 10.25
N MET A 65 -7.74 5.84 9.93
CA MET A 65 -7.05 4.83 10.72
C MET A 65 -6.73 5.37 12.12
N ASN A 66 -6.83 4.51 13.14
CA ASN A 66 -6.40 4.84 14.50
C ASN A 66 -4.87 4.79 14.63
N SER A 67 -4.34 5.17 15.79
CA SER A 67 -2.89 5.23 16.05
C SER A 67 -2.16 3.91 15.79
N SER A 68 -2.72 2.79 16.28
CA SER A 68 -2.14 1.46 16.10
C SER A 68 -2.14 1.02 14.63
N GLN A 69 -3.26 1.22 13.92
CA GLN A 69 -3.36 0.92 12.50
C GLN A 69 -2.39 1.77 11.67
N ARG A 70 -2.29 3.08 11.98
CA ARG A 70 -1.36 4.00 11.35
C ARG A 70 0.08 3.50 11.50
N GLU A 71 0.48 3.14 12.72
CA GLU A 71 1.83 2.66 13.01
C GLU A 71 2.16 1.42 12.18
N LEU A 72 1.32 0.39 12.24
CA LEU A 72 1.49 -0.83 11.43
C LEU A 72 1.56 -0.55 9.92
N PHE A 73 0.71 0.36 9.43
CA PHE A 73 0.68 0.75 8.03
C PHE A 73 2.00 1.39 7.60
N LEU A 74 2.48 2.38 8.34
CA LEU A 74 3.74 3.08 8.04
C LEU A 74 4.96 2.17 8.19
N HIS A 75 5.02 1.34 9.23
CA HIS A 75 6.11 0.38 9.42
C HIS A 75 6.23 -0.59 8.24
N SER A 76 5.10 -1.10 7.74
CA SER A 76 5.13 -2.01 6.59
C SER A 76 5.57 -1.34 5.30
N ILE A 77 5.30 -0.04 5.12
CA ILE A 77 5.81 0.74 3.98
C ILE A 77 7.31 0.98 4.14
N ALA A 78 7.76 1.40 5.32
CA ALA A 78 9.16 1.68 5.59
C ALA A 78 10.04 0.44 5.38
N ALA A 79 9.60 -0.73 5.86
CA ALA A 79 10.27 -2.00 5.63
C ALA A 79 10.45 -2.28 4.12
N GLN A 80 9.41 -2.03 3.33
CA GLN A 80 9.44 -2.25 1.88
C GLN A 80 10.33 -1.24 1.14
N GLN A 81 10.36 0.02 1.60
CA GLN A 81 11.26 1.04 1.05
C GLN A 81 12.73 0.72 1.34
N THR A 82 13.06 0.32 2.57
CA THR A 82 14.42 -0.11 2.94
C THR A 82 14.83 -1.29 2.08
N CYS A 83 13.95 -2.27 1.90
CA CYS A 83 14.29 -3.42 1.08
C CYS A 83 14.48 -3.07 -0.40
N THR A 84 13.59 -2.25 -0.97
CA THR A 84 13.71 -1.83 -2.36
C THR A 84 14.97 -0.99 -2.60
N SER A 85 15.36 -0.14 -1.64
CA SER A 85 16.58 0.65 -1.74
C SER A 85 17.83 -0.21 -1.65
N LEU A 86 17.90 -1.13 -0.67
CA LEU A 86 19.02 -2.08 -0.56
C LEU A 86 19.16 -2.94 -1.83
N HIS A 87 18.07 -3.48 -2.38
CA HIS A 87 18.12 -4.30 -3.59
C HIS A 87 18.65 -3.53 -4.82
N LYS A 88 18.42 -2.20 -4.88
CA LYS A 88 18.97 -1.36 -5.95
C LYS A 88 20.48 -1.21 -5.85
N HIS A 89 21.03 -1.21 -4.63
CA HIS A 89 22.46 -1.11 -4.38
C HIS A 89 23.15 -2.47 -4.53
N ASP A 90 22.60 -3.50 -3.90
CA ASP A 90 23.11 -4.87 -3.94
C ASP A 90 21.98 -5.88 -3.74
N LYS A 91 21.85 -6.80 -4.68
CA LYS A 91 20.82 -7.85 -4.67
C LYS A 91 21.05 -8.90 -3.58
N HIS A 92 22.25 -9.02 -3.05
CA HIS A 92 22.62 -9.97 -2.00
C HIS A 92 22.38 -9.43 -0.58
N LEU A 93 22.14 -8.12 -0.44
CA LEU A 93 21.88 -7.47 0.85
C LEU A 93 20.40 -7.46 1.25
N THR A 94 19.52 -8.11 0.47
CA THR A 94 18.08 -8.11 0.73
C THR A 94 17.51 -9.48 1.03
N ALA A 95 16.87 -9.58 2.19
CA ALA A 95 16.08 -10.75 2.61
C ALA A 95 14.61 -10.69 2.12
N CYS A 96 14.19 -9.66 1.37
CA CYS A 96 12.82 -9.64 0.85
C CYS A 96 12.75 -10.42 -0.46
N GLU A 97 12.06 -11.55 -0.40
CA GLU A 97 11.76 -12.37 -1.55
C GLU A 97 10.69 -11.72 -2.44
N LYS A 98 10.75 -12.01 -3.74
CA LYS A 98 9.84 -11.47 -4.78
C LYS A 98 8.42 -12.02 -4.69
#